data_AF-A0AAP6MK80-F1
#
_entry.id   AF-A0AAP6MK80-F1
#
_cell.length_a   1.000
_cell.length_b   1.000
_cell.length_c   1.000
_cell.angle_alpha   90.00
_cell.angle_beta   90.00
_cell.angle_gamma   90.00
#
_symmetry.space_group_name_H-M   'P 1'
#
loop_
_entity.id
_entity.type
_entity.pdbx_description
1 polymer ?
#
loop_
_entity_poly.entity_id
_entity_poly.type
_entity_poly.pdbx_seq_one_letter_code
_entity_poly.pdbx_strand_id
1 'polypeptide(L)' 'MDRTIYRLSRSATRQITTIYELRLIADASHLFEEPGKLDEVAQAAAAWFLQHLAAPETEIPLTQP' A
#
# COMPACT_ATOMS: atom_id res chain seq x y z
N MET A 1 8.25 -10.08 -17.07
CA MET A 1 6.99 -9.30 -17.10
C MET A 1 5.80 -10.23 -17.00
N ASP A 2 5.38 -10.55 -15.78
CA ASP A 2 4.23 -11.44 -15.59
C ASP A 2 2.93 -10.70 -15.81
N ARG A 3 2.47 -10.76 -17.07
CA ARG A 3 1.20 -10.18 -17.50
C ARG A 3 -0.01 -10.85 -16.83
N THR A 4 0.16 -11.98 -16.15
CA THR A 4 -0.94 -12.71 -15.51
C THR A 4 -1.24 -12.10 -14.15
N ILE A 5 -0.24 -11.83 -13.32
CA ILE A 5 -0.44 -11.19 -12.01
C ILE A 5 -1.02 -9.78 -12.17
N TYR A 6 -0.51 -8.97 -13.10
CA TYR A 6 -1.08 -7.64 -13.36
C TYR A 6 -2.55 -7.69 -13.82
N ARG A 7 -2.88 -8.60 -14.73
CA ARG A 7 -4.28 -8.77 -15.20
C ARG A 7 -5.20 -9.23 -14.07
N LEU A 8 -4.70 -10.13 -13.21
CA LEU A 8 -5.45 -10.62 -12.06
C LEU A 8 -5.74 -9.48 -11.07
N SER A 9 -4.71 -8.72 -10.67
CA SER A 9 -4.89 -7.57 -9.78
C SER A 9 -5.85 -6.53 -10.38
N ARG A 10 -5.71 -6.21 -11.68
CA ARG A 10 -6.62 -5.28 -12.37
C ARG A 10 -8.05 -5.82 -12.57
N SER A 11 -8.22 -7.14 -12.59
CA SER A 11 -9.55 -7.75 -12.58
C SER A 11 -10.16 -7.67 -11.19
N ALA A 12 -9.36 -7.90 -10.15
CA ALA A 12 -9.80 -7.79 -8.76
C ALA A 12 -10.25 -6.35 -8.43
N THR A 13 -9.56 -5.32 -8.93
CA THR A 13 -9.98 -3.92 -8.74
C THR A 13 -11.38 -3.61 -9.28
N ARG A 14 -11.90 -4.40 -10.23
CA ARG A 14 -13.29 -4.25 -10.73
C ARG A 14 -14.33 -4.81 -9.77
N GLN A 15 -13.92 -5.65 -8.82
CA GLN A 15 -14.80 -6.33 -7.87
C GLN A 15 -14.69 -5.76 -6.45
N ILE A 16 -13.62 -5.01 -6.16
CA ILE A 16 -13.43 -4.36 -4.85
C ILE A 16 -14.36 -3.15 -4.74
N THR A 17 -15.21 -3.15 -3.72
CA THR A 17 -16.18 -2.09 -3.40
C THR A 17 -15.74 -1.19 -2.24
N THR A 18 -14.59 -1.48 -1.63
CA THR A 18 -14.00 -0.72 -0.52
C THR A 18 -12.83 0.16 -1.00
N ILE A 19 -12.19 0.87 -0.08
CA ILE A 19 -10.99 1.66 -0.34
C ILE A 19 -9.84 0.72 -0.71
N TYR A 20 -9.20 0.95 -1.85
CA TYR A 20 -8.03 0.21 -2.29
C TYR A 20 -7.10 1.10 -3.12
N GLU A 21 -5.83 0.71 -3.19
CA GLU A 21 -4.84 1.28 -4.09
C GLU A 21 -4.17 0.16 -4.90
N LEU A 22 -4.05 0.34 -6.22
CA LEU A 22 -3.25 -0.55 -7.08
C LEU A 22 -1.99 0.18 -7.53
N ARG A 23 -0.84 -0.21 -6.99
CA ARG A 23 0.47 0.37 -7.31
C ARG A 23 1.32 -0.61 -8.12
N LEU A 24 2.00 -0.10 -9.15
CA LEU A 24 3.01 -0.83 -9.90
C LEU A 24 4.40 -0.40 -9.44
N ILE A 25 5.23 -1.36 -9.06
CA ILE A 25 6.64 -1.14 -8.73
C ILE A 25 7.46 -1.35 -10.01
N ALA A 26 8.17 -0.31 -10.45
CA ALA A 26 9.00 -0.39 -11.66
C ALA A 26 10.12 -1.43 -11.46
N ASP A 27 10.44 -2.20 -12.50
CA ASP A 27 11.54 -3.17 -12.50
C ASP A 27 11.48 -4.25 -11.39
N ALA A 28 10.30 -4.47 -10.79
CA ALA A 28 10.09 -5.56 -9.85
C ALA A 28 9.77 -6.87 -10.57
N SER A 29 10.49 -7.92 -10.20
CA SER A 29 10.10 -9.31 -10.45
C SER A 29 9.02 -9.78 -9.46
N HIS A 30 8.55 -11.03 -9.62
CA HIS A 30 7.45 -11.60 -8.83
C HIS A 30 7.63 -11.59 -7.32
N LEU A 31 8.88 -11.66 -6.85
CA LEU A 31 9.21 -11.72 -5.43
C LEU A 31 9.92 -10.46 -4.96
N PHE A 32 10.04 -9.43 -5.82
CA PHE A 32 10.76 -8.20 -5.51
C PHE A 32 12.21 -8.48 -5.07
N GLU A 33 12.87 -9.48 -5.67
CA GLU A 33 14.24 -9.91 -5.29
C GLU A 33 15.30 -8.87 -5.65
N GLU A 34 14.97 -7.93 -6.54
CA GLU A 34 15.86 -6.83 -6.88
C GLU A 34 16.06 -5.90 -5.67
N PRO A 35 17.30 -5.41 -5.47
CA PRO A 35 17.64 -4.58 -4.32
C PRO A 35 16.74 -3.34 -4.24
N GLY A 36 16.13 -3.13 -3.07
CA GLY A 36 15.28 -1.98 -2.77
C GLY A 36 13.82 -2.10 -3.25
N LYS A 37 13.44 -3.14 -4.01
CA LYS A 37 12.04 -3.32 -4.43
C LYS A 37 11.13 -3.71 -3.27
N LEU A 38 11.62 -4.56 -2.38
CA LEU A 38 10.88 -4.92 -1.18
C LEU A 38 10.70 -3.73 -0.23
N ASP A 39 11.72 -2.87 -0.09
CA ASP A 39 11.63 -1.61 0.66
C ASP A 39 10.58 -0.65 0.05
N GLU A 40 10.56 -0.53 -1.27
CA GLU A 40 9.57 0.30 -1.99
C GLU A 40 8.13 -0.19 -1.73
N VAL A 41 7.92 -1.51 -1.74
CA VAL A 41 6.63 -2.14 -1.37
C VAL A 41 6.29 -1.86 0.09
N ALA A 42 7.24 -2.03 1.00
CA ALA A 42 7.03 -1.82 2.44
C ALA A 42 6.66 -0.37 2.75
N GLN A 43 7.34 0.60 2.12
CA GLN A 43 7.04 2.02 2.26
C GLN A 43 5.66 2.37 1.71
N ALA A 44 5.29 1.85 0.53
CA ALA A 44 3.97 2.06 -0.05
C ALA A 44 2.86 1.50 0.84
N ALA A 45 3.04 0.29 1.38
CA ALA A 45 2.09 -0.32 2.30
C ALA A 45 1.96 0.47 3.62
N ALA A 46 3.09 0.86 4.22
CA ALA A 46 3.09 1.65 5.44
C ALA A 46 2.37 3.00 5.25
N ALA A 47 2.63 3.70 4.15
CA ALA A 47 1.95 4.96 3.83
C ALA A 47 0.43 4.78 3.68
N TRP A 48 -0.02 3.73 2.99
CA TRP A 48 -1.44 3.43 2.84
C TRP A 48 -2.11 3.16 4.20
N PHE A 49 -1.47 2.37 5.06
CA PHE A 49 -2.00 2.12 6.40
C PHE A 49 -2.01 3.36 7.27
N LEU A 50 -0.98 4.19 7.23
CA LEU A 50 -0.98 5.47 7.97
C LEU A 50 -2.09 6.40 7.48
N GLN A 51 -2.40 6.41 6.19
CA GLN A 51 -3.47 7.27 5.66
C GLN A 51 -4.87 6.74 5.99
N HIS A 52 -5.07 5.42 6.01
CA HIS A 52 -6.41 4.82 6.10
C HIS A 52 -6.73 4.16 7.45
N LEU A 53 -5.72 3.84 8.26
CA LEU A 53 -5.86 3.22 9.58
C LEU A 53 -5.32 4.06 10.73
N ALA A 54 -4.65 5.20 10.48
CA ALA A 54 -4.32 6.11 11.58
C ALA A 54 -5.64 6.58 12.20
N ALA A 55 -5.84 6.20 13.46
CA ALA A 55 -6.86 6.82 14.29
C ALA A 55 -6.61 8.34 14.26
N PRO A 56 -7.65 9.19 14.28
CA PRO A 56 -7.43 10.60 14.52
C PRO A 56 -6.63 10.69 15.81
N GLU A 57 -5.45 11.31 15.73
CA GLU A 57 -4.66 11.65 16.90
C GLU A 57 -5.62 12.44 17.79
N THR A 58 -6.15 11.75 18.80
CA THR A 58 -7.00 12.40 19.78
C THR A 58 -5.97 13.12 20.60
N GLU A 59 -5.61 14.32 20.15
CA GLU A 59 -4.86 15.28 20.92
C GLU A 59 -5.69 15.46 22.18
N ILE A 60 -5.33 14.72 23.23
CA ILE A 60 -5.82 14.97 24.57
C ILE A 60 -5.14 16.29 24.90
N PRO A 61 -5.84 17.43 24.94
CA PRO A 61 -5.19 18.67 25.36
C PRO A 61 -4.64 18.38 26.76
N LEU A 62 -3.32 18.45 26.89
CA LEU A 62 -2.67 18.47 28.19
C LEU A 62 -3.20 19.73 28.87
N THR A 63 -4.26 19.59 29.65
CA THR A 63 -4.71 20.63 30.57
C THR A 63 -3.56 20.83 31.55
N GLN A 64 -2.73 21.82 31.26
CA GLN A 64 -1.70 22.25 32.18
C GLN A 64 -2.38 22.86 33.41
N PRO A 65 -1.83 22.62 34.62
CA PRO A 65 -2.42 23.12 35.86
C PRO A 65 -2.45 24.65 35.96
#